data_AF-A0A3S0UMI0-F1
#
_entry.id   AF-A0A3S0UMI0-F1
#
_cell.length_a   1.000
_cell.length_b   1.000
_cell.length_c   1.000
_cell.angle_alpha   90.00
_cell.angle_beta   90.00
_cell.angle_gamma   90.00
#
_symmetry.space_group_name_H-M   'P 1'
#
loop_
_entity.id
_entity.type
_entity.pdbx_description
1 polymer ?
#
loop_
_entity_poly.entity_id
_entity_poly.type
_entity_poly.pdbx_seq_one_letter_code
_entity_poly.pdbx_strand_id
1 'polypeptide(L)'
;MKGRVHFALFLSRCFSSQTVVGAWFLVGVALMPGVAVSRETAASEHRQQQDIAALVRELDYLIEHTERLAARYQRDDAPIRFHYRALLEQLRLTRTRSAAYLNEAHEAVLHAPPPPDGSSLTQRHSP
;
A
#
# COMPACT_ATOMS: atom_id res chain seq x y z
N MET A 1 16.04 25.29 -38.30
CA MET A 1 15.84 26.39 -37.33
C MET A 1 14.41 26.32 -36.80
N LYS A 2 14.23 26.52 -35.48
CA LYS A 2 12.97 26.53 -34.71
C LYS A 2 12.32 25.15 -34.53
N GLY A 3 12.36 24.49 -33.38
CA GLY A 3 12.70 24.91 -32.02
C GLY A 3 11.48 24.84 -31.11
N ARG A 4 11.59 23.98 -30.08
CA ARG A 4 11.16 24.25 -28.70
C ARG A 4 9.75 24.81 -28.51
N VAL A 5 8.74 23.97 -28.33
CA VAL A 5 7.76 24.08 -27.24
C VAL A 5 7.01 22.74 -27.13
N HIS A 6 7.47 21.79 -26.31
CA HIS A 6 6.58 20.72 -25.78
C HIS A 6 7.22 19.99 -24.57
N PHE A 7 8.08 20.68 -23.81
CA PHE A 7 8.84 20.10 -22.70
C PHE A 7 8.59 20.78 -21.35
N ALA A 8 7.45 21.44 -21.16
CA ALA A 8 7.18 22.14 -19.90
C ALA A 8 5.68 22.25 -19.61
N LEU A 9 5.00 21.12 -19.40
CA LEU A 9 3.64 21.11 -18.81
C LEU A 9 3.39 19.82 -18.00
N PHE A 10 4.39 19.34 -17.26
CA PHE A 10 4.22 18.20 -16.33
C PHE A 10 4.78 18.47 -14.92
N LEU A 11 5.00 19.73 -14.57
CA LEU A 11 5.50 20.14 -13.25
C LEU A 11 4.68 21.33 -12.73
N SER A 12 3.40 21.12 -12.45
CA SER A 12 2.65 22.01 -11.54
C SER A 12 1.27 21.43 -11.22
N ARG A 13 1.22 20.39 -10.39
CA ARG A 13 -0.01 20.07 -9.65
C ARG A 13 0.30 19.38 -8.33
N CYS A 14 1.25 19.95 -7.60
CA CYS A 14 1.24 19.88 -6.15
C CYS A 14 0.63 21.18 -5.62
N PHE A 15 -0.13 21.04 -4.54
CA PHE A 15 -0.35 22.11 -3.56
C PHE A 15 -1.36 23.19 -3.97
N SER A 16 -2.56 23.13 -3.40
CA SER A 16 -3.09 24.20 -2.54
C SER A 16 -4.61 24.09 -2.39
N SER A 17 -5.03 24.00 -1.12
CA SER A 17 -6.22 24.62 -0.51
C SER A 17 -7.59 24.21 -1.05
N GLN A 18 -8.36 23.42 -0.30
CA GLN A 18 -9.25 23.94 0.76
C GLN A 18 -10.04 25.17 0.30
N THR A 19 -11.30 24.94 -0.08
CA THR A 19 -12.47 25.67 0.44
C THR A 19 -13.73 24.93 -0.02
N VAL A 20 -14.17 23.94 0.76
CA VAL A 20 -15.56 23.47 0.71
C VAL A 20 -16.34 24.36 1.67
N VAL A 21 -16.92 25.43 1.15
CA VAL A 21 -17.95 26.21 1.85
C VAL A 21 -19.23 25.96 1.06
N GLY A 22 -20.15 25.20 1.63
CA GLY A 22 -21.41 24.98 0.92
C GLY A 22 -22.29 23.86 1.44
N ALA A 23 -22.79 24.08 2.66
CA ALA A 23 -24.20 23.88 2.96
C ALA A 23 -24.70 22.49 3.40
N TRP A 24 -25.71 22.60 4.28
CA TRP A 24 -26.68 21.62 4.75
C TRP A 24 -26.29 20.82 6.00
N PHE A 25 -26.45 21.56 7.09
CA PHE A 25 -26.90 21.08 8.39
C PHE A 25 -28.13 20.17 8.29
N LEU A 26 -28.18 19.22 9.24
CA LEU A 26 -29.33 18.43 9.72
C LEU A 26 -29.71 17.13 8.98
N VAL A 27 -28.98 16.06 9.30
CA VAL A 27 -29.63 14.77 9.58
C VAL A 27 -29.12 14.28 10.92
N GLY A 28 -30.02 14.21 11.90
CA GLY A 28 -29.74 13.56 13.17
C GLY A 28 -29.48 12.07 12.95
N VAL A 29 -28.33 11.59 13.40
CA VAL A 29 -28.09 10.18 13.63
C VAL A 29 -27.60 10.05 15.07
N ALA A 30 -28.44 9.36 15.85
CA ALA A 30 -28.16 8.96 17.20
C ALA A 30 -26.84 8.20 17.30
N LEU A 31 -26.18 8.38 18.44
CA LEU A 31 -25.01 7.63 18.91
C LEU A 31 -24.93 6.19 18.39
N MET A 32 -23.91 5.89 17.58
CA MET A 32 -23.10 4.65 17.66
C MET A 32 -21.87 4.78 16.70
N PRO A 33 -20.86 5.60 17.04
CA PRO A 33 -19.68 5.78 16.18
C PRO A 33 -18.69 4.60 16.17
N GLY A 34 -18.87 3.57 17.02
CA GLY A 34 -17.89 2.49 17.18
C GLY A 34 -17.95 1.39 16.11
N VAL A 35 -19.14 1.02 15.63
CA VAL A 35 -19.30 -0.20 14.82
C VAL A 35 -19.12 0.03 13.31
N ALA A 36 -19.49 1.23 12.82
CA ALA A 36 -19.36 1.57 11.41
C ALA A 36 -17.90 1.79 10.99
N VAL A 37 -17.11 2.48 11.82
CA VAL A 37 -15.68 2.73 11.59
C VAL A 37 -14.90 1.41 11.56
N SER A 38 -15.14 0.51 12.51
CA SER A 38 -14.46 -0.80 12.55
C SER A 38 -14.80 -1.71 11.37
N ARG A 39 -16.02 -1.61 10.81
CA ARG A 39 -16.40 -2.38 9.62
C ARG A 39 -15.77 -1.83 8.35
N GLU A 40 -15.66 -0.51 8.24
CA GLU A 40 -15.05 0.16 7.10
C GLU A 40 -13.53 -0.06 7.06
N THR A 41 -12.86 -0.05 8.21
CA THR A 41 -11.43 -0.39 8.31
C THR A 41 -11.18 -1.86 7.95
N ALA A 42 -11.97 -2.80 8.50
CA ALA A 42 -11.82 -4.22 8.17
C ALA A 42 -12.08 -4.53 6.68
N ALA A 43 -13.02 -3.83 6.04
CA ALA A 43 -13.25 -3.96 4.61
C ALA A 43 -12.08 -3.41 3.77
N SER A 44 -11.46 -2.31 4.21
CA SER A 44 -10.28 -1.74 3.55
C SER A 44 -9.05 -2.65 3.66
N GLU A 45 -8.82 -3.26 4.82
CA GLU A 45 -7.75 -4.23 5.05
C GLU A 45 -7.95 -5.50 4.21
N HIS A 46 -9.18 -6.01 4.14
CA HIS A 46 -9.48 -7.19 3.33
C HIS A 46 -9.24 -6.93 1.84
N ARG A 47 -9.60 -5.74 1.34
CA ARG A 47 -9.32 -5.34 -0.04
C ARG A 47 -7.82 -5.21 -0.30
N GLN A 48 -7.09 -4.59 0.62
CA GLN A 48 -5.64 -4.46 0.53
C GLN A 48 -4.95 -5.84 0.50
N GLN A 49 -5.40 -6.78 1.33
CA GLN A 49 -4.91 -8.16 1.33
C GLN A 49 -5.12 -8.85 -0.02
N GLN A 50 -6.30 -8.67 -0.62
CA GLN A 50 -6.62 -9.22 -1.95
C GLN A 50 -5.73 -8.60 -3.03
N ASP A 51 -5.53 -7.28 -2.99
CA ASP A 51 -4.69 -6.56 -3.96
C ASP A 51 -3.23 -7.04 -3.88
N ILE A 52 -2.70 -7.24 -2.67
CA ILE A 52 -1.33 -7.73 -2.49
C ILE A 52 -1.21 -9.20 -2.92
N ALA A 53 -2.21 -10.04 -2.63
CA ALA A 53 -2.23 -11.42 -3.11
C ALA A 53 -2.27 -11.50 -4.65
N ALA A 54 -3.01 -10.60 -5.30
CA ALA A 54 -3.02 -10.47 -6.75
C ALA A 54 -1.64 -10.07 -7.29
N LEU A 55 -0.97 -9.09 -6.65
CA LEU A 55 0.38 -8.67 -7.00
C LEU A 55 1.41 -9.82 -6.87
N VAL A 56 1.34 -10.60 -5.79
CA VAL A 56 2.23 -11.78 -5.62
C VAL A 56 2.04 -12.78 -6.76
N ARG A 57 0.80 -13.02 -7.17
CA ARG A 57 0.49 -13.92 -8.29
C ARG A 57 1.02 -13.39 -9.62
N GLU A 58 0.92 -12.09 -9.86
CA GLU A 58 1.50 -11.46 -11.04
C GLU A 58 3.03 -11.56 -11.04
N LEU A 59 3.68 -11.35 -9.90
CA LEU A 59 5.12 -11.53 -9.76
C LEU A 59 5.56 -12.97 -10.02
N ASP A 60 4.78 -13.96 -9.57
CA ASP A 60 5.03 -15.38 -9.88
C ASP A 60 4.96 -15.64 -11.39
N TYR A 61 3.96 -15.07 -12.07
CA TYR A 61 3.85 -15.14 -13.53
C TYR A 61 5.05 -14.48 -14.22
N LEU A 62 5.48 -13.29 -13.79
CA LEU A 62 6.61 -12.58 -14.38
C LEU A 62 7.93 -13.32 -14.18
N ILE A 63 8.14 -13.96 -13.02
CA ILE A 63 9.30 -14.82 -12.76
C ILE A 63 9.31 -15.97 -13.77
N GLU A 64 8.22 -16.72 -13.86
CA GLU A 64 8.11 -17.87 -14.76
C GLU A 64 8.27 -17.46 -16.24
N HIS A 65 7.66 -16.34 -16.65
CA HIS A 65 7.82 -15.81 -18.00
C HIS A 65 9.26 -15.39 -18.29
N THR A 66 9.92 -14.74 -17.33
CA THR A 66 11.32 -14.31 -17.46
C THR A 66 12.27 -15.50 -17.50
N GLU A 67 12.00 -16.58 -16.75
CA GLU A 67 12.78 -17.82 -16.81
C GLU A 67 12.68 -18.46 -18.21
N ARG A 68 11.48 -18.49 -18.82
CA ARG A 68 11.30 -18.96 -20.20
C ARG A 68 12.05 -18.10 -21.21
N LEU A 69 12.03 -16.76 -21.05
CA LEU A 69 12.79 -15.85 -21.90
C LEU A 69 14.30 -16.08 -21.76
N ALA A 70 14.79 -16.20 -20.52
CA ALA A 70 16.20 -16.46 -20.26
C ALA A 70 16.68 -17.77 -20.89
N ALA A 71 15.84 -18.82 -20.86
CA ALA A 71 16.12 -20.09 -21.51
C ALA A 71 16.12 -19.96 -23.05
N ARG A 72 15.11 -19.26 -23.61
CA ARG A 72 14.99 -19.04 -25.05
C ARG A 72 16.17 -18.26 -25.64
N TYR A 73 16.64 -17.25 -24.92
CA TYR A 73 17.72 -16.35 -25.36
C TYR A 73 19.07 -16.69 -24.70
N GLN A 74 19.24 -17.92 -24.20
CA GLN A 74 20.50 -18.34 -23.57
C GLN A 74 21.68 -18.29 -24.54
N ARG A 75 21.41 -18.54 -25.83
CA ARG A 75 22.39 -18.53 -26.94
C ARG A 75 22.11 -17.39 -27.91
N ASP A 76 21.83 -16.21 -27.37
CA ASP A 76 21.70 -15.01 -28.18
C ASP A 76 23.09 -14.43 -28.49
N ASP A 77 23.42 -14.35 -29.78
CA ASP A 77 24.66 -13.80 -30.32
C ASP A 77 24.61 -12.27 -30.49
N ALA A 78 23.58 -11.60 -29.95
CA ALA A 78 23.48 -10.15 -29.95
C ALA A 78 24.69 -9.49 -29.26
N PRO A 79 25.23 -8.38 -29.82
CA PRO A 79 26.36 -7.65 -29.22
C PRO A 79 26.10 -7.12 -27.80
N ILE A 80 24.82 -6.89 -27.48
CA ILE A 80 24.37 -6.47 -26.15
C ILE A 80 23.29 -7.45 -25.70
N ARG A 81 23.51 -8.08 -24.55
CA ARG A 81 22.60 -9.09 -23.99
C ARG A 81 21.80 -8.54 -22.83
N PHE A 82 20.52 -8.88 -22.78
CA PHE A 82 19.69 -8.57 -21.61
C PHE A 82 20.11 -9.39 -20.39
N HIS A 83 20.21 -8.74 -19.23
CA HIS A 83 20.71 -9.38 -18.01
C HIS A 83 19.56 -10.04 -17.21
N TYR A 84 19.03 -11.14 -17.76
CA TYR A 84 17.89 -11.88 -17.18
C TYR A 84 18.10 -12.30 -15.72
N ARG A 85 19.34 -12.61 -15.33
CA ARG A 85 19.69 -12.97 -13.95
C ARG A 85 19.35 -11.85 -12.96
N ALA A 86 19.79 -10.63 -13.25
CA ALA A 86 19.52 -9.49 -12.37
C ALA A 86 18.02 -9.18 -12.27
N LEU A 87 17.30 -9.29 -13.39
CA LEU A 87 15.83 -9.13 -13.38
C LEU A 87 15.18 -10.20 -12.49
N LEU A 88 15.54 -11.47 -12.64
CA LEU A 88 15.00 -12.57 -11.82
C LEU A 88 15.29 -12.39 -10.33
N GLU A 89 16.50 -11.94 -9.98
CA GLU A 89 16.85 -11.62 -8.59
C GLU A 89 15.96 -10.50 -8.03
N GLN A 90 15.72 -9.43 -8.79
CA GLN A 90 14.83 -8.34 -8.37
C GLN A 90 13.37 -8.78 -8.25
N LEU A 91 12.87 -9.58 -9.20
CA LEU A 91 11.50 -10.10 -9.15
C LEU A 91 11.28 -11.00 -7.93
N ARG A 92 12.22 -11.90 -7.64
CA ARG A 92 12.17 -12.78 -6.47
C ARG A 92 12.24 -11.99 -5.17
N LEU A 93 13.13 -11.01 -5.07
CA LEU A 93 13.22 -10.13 -3.91
C LEU A 93 11.92 -9.37 -3.67
N THR A 94 11.35 -8.80 -4.73
CA THR A 94 10.09 -8.05 -4.67
C THR A 94 8.94 -8.97 -4.23
N ARG A 95 8.84 -10.16 -4.82
CA ARG A 95 7.85 -11.18 -4.45
C ARG A 95 7.92 -11.56 -2.98
N THR A 96 9.12 -11.83 -2.48
CA THR A 96 9.34 -12.14 -1.05
C THR A 96 8.90 -10.99 -0.14
N ARG A 97 9.26 -9.75 -0.49
CA ARG A 97 8.89 -8.57 0.31
C ARG A 97 7.38 -8.30 0.31
N SER A 98 6.73 -8.41 -0.85
CA SER A 98 5.28 -8.25 -0.94
C SER A 98 4.52 -9.33 -0.16
N ALA A 99 5.00 -10.57 -0.19
CA ALA A 99 4.43 -11.64 0.62
C ALA A 99 4.66 -11.43 2.13
N ALA A 100 5.84 -10.91 2.53
CA ALA A 100 6.14 -10.63 3.93
C ALA A 100 5.22 -9.55 4.53
N TYR A 101 4.87 -8.53 3.76
CA TYR A 101 3.94 -7.48 4.19
C TYR A 101 2.57 -8.04 4.63
N LEU A 102 2.09 -9.10 3.98
CA LEU A 102 0.86 -9.78 4.38
C LEU A 102 0.96 -10.41 5.78
N ASN A 103 2.13 -10.95 6.13
CA ASN A 103 2.35 -11.60 7.43
C ASN A 103 2.57 -10.57 8.55
N GLU A 104 3.25 -9.46 8.27
CA GLU A 104 3.43 -8.36 9.23
C GLU A 104 2.10 -7.70 9.63
N ALA A 105 1.17 -7.53 8.67
CA ALA A 105 -0.16 -7.01 8.96
C ALA A 105 -0.96 -7.91 9.92
N HIS A 106 -0.72 -9.23 9.89
CA HIS A 106 -1.39 -10.17 10.79
C HIS A 106 -0.86 -10.10 12.24
N GLU A 107 0.44 -9.84 12.42
CA GLU A 107 1.06 -9.74 13.75
C GLU A 107 0.69 -8.43 14.47
N ALA A 108 0.63 -7.31 13.74
CA ALA A 108 0.39 -5.99 14.34
C ALA A 108 -1.02 -5.81 14.95
N VAL A 109 -2.04 -6.51 14.43
CA VAL A 109 -3.45 -6.33 14.87
C VAL A 109 -3.75 -7.07 16.19
N LEU A 110 -2.89 -7.97 16.66
CA LEU A 110 -3.15 -8.77 17.87
C LEU A 110 -2.80 -8.08 19.19
N HIS A 111 -2.18 -6.89 19.15
CA HIS A 111 -1.91 -6.13 20.36
C HIS A 111 -3.16 -5.35 20.80
N ALA A 112 -4.06 -6.02 21.51
CA ALA A 112 -5.05 -5.32 22.33
C ALA A 112 -4.31 -4.37 23.30
N PRO A 113 -4.76 -3.11 23.45
CA PRO A 113 -4.14 -2.20 24.40
C PRO A 113 -4.20 -2.82 25.81
N PRO A 114 -3.14 -2.67 26.63
CA PRO A 114 -3.18 -3.14 28.00
C PRO A 114 -4.39 -2.53 28.72
N PRO A 115 -5.04 -3.29 29.62
CA PRO A 115 -6.21 -2.79 30.35
C PRO A 115 -5.85 -1.48 31.04
N PRO A 116 -6.72 -0.46 31.01
CA PRO A 116 -6.41 0.82 31.62
C PRO A 116 -6.15 0.61 33.11
N ASP A 117 -4.98 1.01 33.58
CA ASP A 117 -4.67 1.04 35.00
C ASP A 117 -5.73 1.93 35.68
N GLY A 118 -6.48 1.35 36.62
CA GLY A 118 -7.61 1.98 37.31
C GLY A 118 -7.24 3.14 38.24
N SER A 119 -6.12 3.83 38.00
CA SER A 119 -5.74 5.02 38.74
C SER A 119 -6.62 6.19 38.31
N SER A 120 -7.74 6.35 39.02
CA SER A 120 -8.57 7.54 38.94
C SER A 120 -7.75 8.75 39.38
N LEU A 121 -7.34 9.61 38.43
CA LEU A 121 -6.67 10.90 38.67
C LEU A 121 -7.55 11.93 39.44
N THR A 122 -8.70 11.51 39.97
CA THR A 122 -9.64 12.35 40.72
C THR A 122 -9.53 12.20 42.24
N GLN A 123 -8.61 11.37 42.77
CA GLN A 123 -8.36 11.35 44.20
C GLN A 123 -7.55 12.59 44.62
N ARG A 124 -8.25 13.72 44.71
CA ARG A 124 -7.74 14.94 45.35
C ARG A 124 -7.69 14.66 46.84
N HIS A 125 -6.56 14.17 47.34
CA HIS A 125 -6.27 14.21 48.76
C HIS A 125 -6.35 15.68 49.19
N SER A 126 -7.26 15.96 50.10
CA SER A 126 -7.33 17.21 50.84
C SER A 126 -7.65 16.84 52.30
N PRO A 127 -7.05 17.55 53.25
CA PRO A 127 -6.54 17.03 54.53
C PRO A 127 -7.58 16.57 55.54
#